data_AF-A0A9E4JN97-F1
#
_entry.id   AF-A0A9E4JN97-F1
#
_cell.length_a   1.000
_cell.length_b   1.000
_cell.length_c   1.000
_cell.angle_alpha   90.00
_cell.angle_beta   90.00
_cell.angle_gamma   90.00
#
_symmetry.space_group_name_H-M   'P 1'
#
loop_
_entity.id
_entity.type
_entity.pdbx_description
1 polymer ?
#
loop_
_entity_poly.entity_id
_entity_poly.type
_entity_poly.pdbx_seq_one_letter_code
_entity_poly.pdbx_strand_id
1 'polypeptide(L)'
;MENSLFDQTFRDSTGNIVIAQPPNLPLIVGITATVLTFVFPSGNLHTGLDAIAFGSWFTWAWLELFEGVNYFRRALGLIALLGIIALRFPNTF
;
A
#
# COMPACT_ATOMS: atom_id res chain seq x y z
N MET A 1 1.86 33.12 -2.90
CA MET A 1 1.38 33.00 -1.51
C MET A 1 -0.07 32.58 -1.66
N GLU A 2 -0.51 31.35 -1.39
CA GLU A 2 -0.15 30.35 -0.36
C GLU A 2 0.25 29.00 -0.98
N ASN A 3 1.41 28.46 -0.61
CA ASN A 3 1.75 27.06 -0.87
C ASN A 3 1.12 26.22 0.24
N SER A 4 -0.20 26.01 0.14
CA SER A 4 -0.92 25.24 1.14
C SER A 4 -0.57 23.76 0.98
N LEU A 5 -0.07 23.14 2.05
CA LEU A 5 0.14 21.70 2.16
C LEU A 5 -1.09 20.90 1.66
N PHE A 6 -2.28 21.51 1.75
CA PHE A 6 -3.55 20.99 1.28
C PHE A 6 -3.64 20.82 -0.25
N ASP A 7 -3.11 21.77 -1.04
CA ASP A 7 -3.08 21.70 -2.50
C ASP A 7 -2.14 20.58 -2.97
N GLN A 8 -0.99 20.41 -2.32
CA GLN A 8 -0.03 19.33 -2.60
C GLN A 8 -0.49 17.94 -2.16
N THR A 9 -1.49 17.87 -1.27
CA THR A 9 -2.03 16.60 -0.77
C THR A 9 -3.10 16.03 -1.71
N PHE A 10 -3.84 16.89 -2.43
CA PHE A 10 -5.02 16.48 -3.22
C PHE A 10 -5.08 16.96 -4.67
N ARG A 11 -4.18 17.85 -5.12
CA ARG A 11 -4.20 18.39 -6.49
C ARG A 11 -2.84 18.21 -7.17
N ASP A 12 -2.91 17.79 -8.44
CA ASP A 12 -1.75 17.85 -9.34
C ASP A 12 -1.50 19.32 -9.76
N SER A 13 -0.28 19.60 -10.23
CA SER A 13 0.22 20.87 -10.79
C SER A 13 -0.67 21.53 -11.86
N THR A 14 -1.70 20.83 -12.35
CA THR A 14 -2.69 21.27 -13.33
C THR A 14 -4.08 21.59 -12.73
N GLY A 15 -4.26 21.52 -11.40
CA GLY A 15 -5.51 21.89 -10.73
C GLY A 15 -6.59 20.80 -10.70
N ASN A 16 -6.28 19.58 -11.16
CA ASN A 16 -7.20 18.44 -11.12
C ASN A 16 -7.10 17.69 -9.79
N ILE A 17 -8.25 17.26 -9.26
CA ILE A 17 -8.35 16.38 -8.09
C ILE A 17 -7.95 14.96 -8.55
N VAL A 18 -6.67 14.63 -8.44
CA VAL A 18 -6.14 13.31 -8.83
C VAL A 18 -6.27 12.35 -7.65
N ILE A 19 -7.51 11.95 -7.36
CA ILE A 19 -7.81 10.87 -6.38
C ILE A 19 -7.86 9.50 -7.08
N ALA A 20 -8.15 9.46 -8.38
CA ALA A 20 -8.29 8.22 -9.14
C ALA A 20 -7.14 8.05 -10.15
N GLN A 21 -6.03 7.48 -9.68
CA GLN A 21 -5.03 6.91 -10.58
C GLN A 21 -5.33 5.42 -10.80
N PRO A 22 -4.96 4.86 -11.97
CA PRO A 22 -5.14 3.44 -12.24
C PRO A 22 -4.47 2.61 -11.13
N PRO A 23 -5.13 1.55 -10.64
CA PRO A 23 -4.64 0.76 -9.51
C PRO A 23 -3.28 0.15 -9.82
N ASN A 24 -2.34 0.32 -8.90
CA ASN A 24 -1.00 -0.27 -8.99
C ASN A 24 -1.12 -1.80 -9.06
N LEU A 25 -0.41 -2.44 -10.00
CA LEU A 25 -0.39 -3.91 -10.14
C LEU A 25 -0.15 -4.65 -8.81
N PRO A 26 0.81 -4.23 -7.95
CA PRO A 26 1.02 -4.87 -6.65
C PRO A 26 -0.18 -4.79 -5.70
N LEU A 27 -1.01 -3.74 -5.77
CA LEU A 27 -2.22 -3.63 -4.97
C LEU A 27 -3.24 -4.71 -5.37
N ILE A 28 -3.44 -4.88 -6.68
CA ILE A 28 -4.39 -5.88 -7.21
C ILE A 28 -3.93 -7.29 -6.83
N VAL A 29 -2.64 -7.57 -7.01
CA VAL A 29 -2.06 -8.88 -6.65
C VAL A 29 -2.14 -9.11 -5.15
N GLY A 30 -1.82 -8.11 -4.33
CA GLY A 30 -1.92 -8.18 -2.87
C GLY A 30 -3.34 -8.47 -2.40
N ILE A 31 -4.33 -7.72 -2.88
CA ILE A 31 -5.75 -7.94 -2.57
C ILE A 31 -6.19 -9.34 -2.99
N THR A 32 -5.86 -9.75 -4.22
CA THR A 32 -6.27 -11.06 -4.76
C THR A 32 -5.64 -12.20 -3.95
N ALA A 33 -4.35 -12.12 -3.64
CA ALA A 33 -3.66 -13.12 -2.84
C ALA A 33 -4.22 -13.19 -1.41
N THR A 34 -4.48 -12.04 -0.77
CA THR A 34 -5.13 -11.98 0.55
C THR A 34 -6.55 -12.56 0.52
N VAL A 35 -7.33 -12.31 -0.52
CA VAL A 35 -8.67 -12.93 -0.64
C VAL A 35 -8.55 -14.45 -0.78
N LEU A 36 -7.56 -14.93 -1.55
CA LEU A 36 -7.32 -16.36 -1.71
C LEU A 36 -6.85 -17.05 -0.41
N THR A 37 -6.14 -16.36 0.49
CA THR A 37 -5.79 -16.95 1.79
C THR A 37 -7.02 -17.20 2.67
N PHE A 38 -8.11 -16.44 2.53
CA PHE A 38 -9.37 -16.71 3.22
C PHE A 38 -10.09 -17.95 2.65
N VAL A 39 -9.94 -18.21 1.35
CA VAL A 39 -10.51 -19.40 0.70
C VAL A 39 -9.69 -20.67 1.02
N PHE A 40 -8.36 -20.51 1.13
CA PHE A 40 -7.43 -21.58 1.48
C PHE A 40 -6.77 -21.27 2.83
N PRO A 41 -7.44 -21.56 3.97
CA PRO A 41 -7.00 -21.11 5.29
C PRO A 41 -5.82 -21.91 5.88
N SER A 42 -5.39 -23.02 5.26
CA SER A 42 -4.34 -23.88 5.82
C SER A 42 -3.56 -24.65 4.75
N GLY A 43 -2.34 -25.06 5.10
CA GLY A 43 -1.47 -25.89 4.27
C GLY A 43 -0.45 -25.09 3.45
N ASN A 44 0.35 -25.79 2.64
CA ASN A 44 1.46 -25.17 1.90
C ASN A 44 1.00 -24.09 0.90
N LEU A 45 -0.19 -24.24 0.34
CA LEU A 45 -0.78 -23.26 -0.57
C LEU A 45 -1.11 -21.94 0.16
N HIS A 46 -1.62 -22.03 1.40
CA HIS A 46 -1.86 -20.86 2.24
C HIS A 46 -0.57 -20.10 2.49
N THR A 47 0.51 -20.79 2.86
CA THR A 47 1.82 -20.17 3.09
C THR A 47 2.37 -19.48 1.83
N GLY A 48 2.21 -20.09 0.66
CA GLY A 48 2.60 -19.46 -0.60
C GLY A 48 1.79 -18.20 -0.91
N LEU A 49 0.47 -18.26 -0.75
CA LEU A 49 -0.43 -17.12 -0.95
C LEU A 49 -0.16 -15.99 0.05
N ASP A 50 0.11 -16.32 1.31
CA ASP A 50 0.45 -15.36 2.36
C ASP A 50 1.79 -14.66 2.07
N ALA A 51 2.80 -15.40 1.58
CA ALA A 51 4.06 -14.82 1.15
C ALA A 51 3.90 -13.87 -0.06
N ILE A 52 3.07 -14.25 -1.04
CA ILE A 52 2.75 -13.40 -2.21
C ILE A 52 2.00 -12.15 -1.77
N ALA A 53 1.01 -12.30 -0.89
CA ALA A 53 0.25 -11.19 -0.33
C ALA A 53 1.20 -10.22 0.38
N PHE A 54 2.03 -10.72 1.29
CA PHE A 54 3.03 -9.90 2.00
C PHE A 54 3.96 -9.17 1.03
N GLY A 55 4.56 -9.87 0.08
CA GLY A 55 5.47 -9.27 -0.90
C GLY A 55 4.79 -8.19 -1.73
N SER A 56 3.55 -8.43 -2.16
CA SER A 56 2.78 -7.48 -2.97
C SER A 56 2.37 -6.24 -2.17
N TRP A 57 1.94 -6.40 -0.92
CA TRP A 57 1.61 -5.29 -0.02
C TRP A 57 2.86 -4.47 0.32
N PHE A 58 3.99 -5.12 0.57
CA PHE A 58 5.27 -4.45 0.81
C PHE A 58 5.73 -3.66 -0.42
N THR A 59 5.73 -4.29 -1.62
CA THR A 59 6.11 -3.63 -2.86
C THR A 59 5.18 -2.47 -3.18
N TRP A 60 3.87 -2.63 -3.00
CA TRP A 60 2.92 -1.52 -3.15
C TRP A 60 3.26 -0.37 -2.22
N ALA A 61 3.40 -0.63 -0.92
CA ALA A 61 3.65 0.39 0.08
C ALA A 61 5.00 1.11 -0.14
N TRP A 62 6.02 0.38 -0.60
CA TRP A 62 7.30 0.93 -1.04
C TRP A 62 7.15 1.87 -2.25
N LEU A 63 6.46 1.43 -3.31
CA LEU A 63 6.21 2.26 -4.49
C LEU A 63 5.41 3.51 -4.12
N GLU A 64 4.39 3.39 -3.27
CA GLU A 64 3.62 4.55 -2.81
C GLU A 64 4.48 5.53 -2.01
N LEU A 65 5.39 5.04 -1.16
CA LEU A 65 6.28 5.87 -0.36
C LEU A 65 7.25 6.69 -1.21
N PHE A 66 7.88 6.07 -2.22
CA PHE A 66 8.95 6.69 -3.01
C PHE A 66 8.46 7.32 -4.31
N GLU A 67 7.51 6.68 -5.00
CA GLU A 67 6.98 7.08 -6.31
C GLU A 67 5.57 7.69 -6.21
N GLY A 68 5.01 7.84 -5.00
CA GLY A 68 3.71 8.46 -4.80
C GLY A 68 3.64 9.87 -5.41
N VAL A 69 2.63 10.11 -6.25
CA VAL A 69 2.41 11.38 -6.97
C VAL A 69 2.01 12.54 -6.06
N ASN A 70 1.48 12.24 -4.87
CA ASN A 70 1.08 13.23 -3.87
C ASN A 70 1.54 12.80 -2.47
N TYR A 71 1.58 13.76 -1.54
CA TYR A 71 1.97 13.49 -0.14
C TYR A 71 1.01 12.53 0.56
N PHE A 72 -0.25 12.48 0.15
CA PHE A 72 -1.24 11.54 0.67
C PHE A 72 -0.86 10.08 0.38
N ARG A 73 -0.51 9.75 -0.87
CA ARG A 73 -0.08 8.42 -1.29
C ARG A 73 1.23 8.03 -0.64
N ARG A 74 2.18 8.95 -0.53
CA ARG A 74 3.44 8.72 0.21
C ARG A 74 3.20 8.42 1.69
N ALA A 75 2.29 9.16 2.33
CA ALA A 75 1.90 8.90 3.70
C ALA A 75 1.19 7.54 3.85
N LEU A 76 0.30 7.17 2.93
CA LEU A 76 -0.33 5.85 2.90
C LEU A 76 0.72 4.73 2.76
N GLY A 77 1.69 4.87 1.86
CA GLY A 77 2.80 3.93 1.72
C GLY A 77 3.62 3.80 3.00
N LEU A 78 3.93 4.92 3.67
CA LEU A 78 4.63 4.91 4.95
C LEU A 78 3.84 4.18 6.04
N ILE A 79 2.55 4.53 6.21
CA ILE A 79 1.67 3.92 7.21
C ILE A 79 1.51 2.43 6.94
N ALA A 80 1.35 2.03 5.68
CA ALA A 80 1.24 0.63 5.29
C ALA A 80 2.52 -0.14 5.61
N LEU A 81 3.71 0.40 5.29
CA LEU A 81 4.99 -0.23 5.65
C LEU A 81 5.15 -0.39 7.17
N LEU A 82 4.86 0.67 7.93
CA LEU A 82 4.90 0.62 9.39
C LEU A 82 3.90 -0.39 9.96
N GLY A 83 2.69 -0.45 9.40
CA GLY A 83 1.66 -1.41 9.77
C GLY A 83 2.09 -2.85 9.50
N ILE A 84 2.68 -3.12 8.33
CA ILE A 84 3.22 -4.44 7.97
C ILE A 84 4.33 -4.85 8.96
N ILE A 85 5.25 -3.94 9.28
CA ILE A 85 6.32 -4.20 10.25
C ILE A 85 5.75 -4.45 11.66
N ALA A 86 4.84 -3.60 12.14
CA ALA A 86 4.25 -3.72 13.47
C ALA A 86 3.43 -5.01 13.62
N LEU A 87 2.64 -5.38 12.61
CA LEU A 87 1.88 -6.63 12.60
C LEU A 87 2.78 -7.87 12.53
N ARG A 88 3.97 -7.75 11.93
CA ARG A 88 4.94 -8.85 11.84
C ARG A 88 5.78 -9.01 13.11
N PHE A 89 6.04 -7.91 13.83
CA PHE A 89 6.81 -7.89 15.08
C PHE A 89 5.98 -7.36 16.26
N PRO A 90 4.87 -8.04 16.65
CA PRO A 90 4.01 -7.54 17.70
C PRO A 90 4.64 -7.56 19.10
N ASN A 91 5.69 -8.37 19.34
CA ASN A 91 6.22 -8.63 20.70
C ASN A 91 7.76 -8.62 20.78
N THR A 92 8.39 -7.45 20.85
CA THR A 92 9.79 -7.31 21.32
C THR A 92 9.97 -6.26 22.42
N PHE A 93 8.92 -5.93 23.18
CA PHE A 93 8.99 -5.09 24.38
C PHE A 93 8.11 -5.63 25.51
#